data_AF-A0A7S1U211-F1
#
_entry.id   AF-A0A7S1U211-F1
#
_cell.length_a   1.000
_cell.length_b   1.000
_cell.length_c   1.000
_cell.angle_alpha   90.00
_cell.angle_beta   90.00
_cell.angle_gamma   90.00
#
_symmetry.space_group_name_H-M   'P 1'
#
loop_
_entity.id
_entity.type
_entity.pdbx_description
1 polymer ?
#
loop_
_entity_poly.entity_id
_entity_poly.type
_entity_poly.pdbx_seq_one_letter_code
_entity_poly.pdbx_strand_id
1 'polypeptide(L)'
;ERTCRGQTTFDLTRRKVIQYVAYTDNTDVESGHGSHCASTIAGAADNTNTNITNYDGMAPFAKLAFFDVGDSAWGSFDVPRYADDILGPAYDAGARLFSNSWSSNDAGYPERSVDFDTFLHTNDDMLVFFSAGNDAECSSSPDHCGDYSMGSPGTAKNVMTVGAS
;
A
#
# COMPACT_ATOMS: atom_id res chain seq x y z
N GLU A 1 -9.84 9.07 -21.58
CA GLU A 1 -10.86 8.05 -21.27
C GLU A 1 -10.32 7.21 -20.14
N ARG A 2 -11.01 7.18 -18.98
CA ARG A 2 -10.54 6.50 -17.76
C ARG A 2 -11.00 5.04 -17.80
N THR A 3 -10.25 4.17 -18.44
CA THR A 3 -10.49 2.72 -18.38
C THR A 3 -9.85 2.16 -17.11
N CYS A 4 -10.65 1.98 -16.06
CA CYS A 4 -10.26 1.22 -14.87
C CYS A 4 -10.09 -0.26 -15.29
N ARG A 5 -8.88 -0.80 -15.15
CA ARG A 5 -8.64 -2.25 -15.24
C ARG A 5 -9.03 -2.86 -13.90
N GLY A 6 -10.25 -3.39 -13.78
CA GLY A 6 -10.75 -4.06 -12.56
C GLY A 6 -12.17 -3.65 -12.16
N GLN A 7 -12.95 -4.59 -11.61
CA GLN A 7 -14.26 -4.27 -11.01
C GLN A 7 -14.04 -3.69 -9.60
N THR A 8 -14.51 -2.47 -9.37
CA THR A 8 -14.35 -1.74 -8.10
C THR A 8 -15.47 -2.00 -7.08
N THR A 9 -16.13 -3.16 -7.15
CA THR A 9 -17.25 -3.49 -6.25
C THR A 9 -16.76 -3.94 -4.88
N PHE A 10 -17.47 -3.57 -3.81
CA PHE A 10 -17.21 -4.02 -2.44
C PHE A 10 -18.44 -4.63 -1.79
N ASP A 11 -18.23 -5.53 -0.82
CA ASP A 11 -19.26 -6.27 -0.09
C ASP A 11 -18.99 -6.20 1.42
N LEU A 12 -19.72 -5.33 2.12
CA LEU A 12 -19.57 -5.12 3.56
C LEU A 12 -20.00 -6.32 4.40
N THR A 13 -20.70 -7.31 3.82
CA THR A 13 -21.09 -8.52 4.54
C THR A 13 -19.94 -9.51 4.72
N ARG A 14 -18.83 -9.34 3.96
CA ARG A 14 -17.64 -10.18 4.11
C ARG A 14 -16.98 -9.99 5.46
N ARG A 15 -16.47 -11.10 6.03
CA ARG A 15 -15.83 -11.11 7.36
C ARG A 15 -14.57 -10.24 7.43
N LYS A 16 -13.71 -10.30 6.41
CA LYS A 16 -12.36 -9.71 6.42
C LYS A 16 -12.06 -8.88 5.17
N VAL A 17 -11.96 -9.52 4.01
CA VAL A 17 -11.70 -8.83 2.74
C VAL A 17 -13.04 -8.42 2.12
N ILE A 18 -13.30 -7.11 2.04
CA ILE A 18 -14.56 -6.55 1.52
C ILE A 18 -14.45 -6.07 0.08
N GLN A 19 -13.24 -5.81 -0.41
CA GLN A 19 -12.96 -5.40 -1.78
C GLN A 19 -11.64 -6.04 -2.21
N TYR A 20 -11.59 -6.57 -3.42
CA TYR A 20 -10.37 -7.04 -4.05
C TYR A 20 -10.37 -6.58 -5.50
N VAL A 21 -9.46 -5.68 -5.85
CA VAL A 21 -9.31 -5.14 -7.20
C VAL A 21 -8.04 -5.69 -7.82
N ALA A 22 -8.19 -6.63 -8.74
CA ALA A 22 -7.13 -7.20 -9.56
C ALA A 22 -6.74 -6.20 -10.67
N TYR A 23 -5.95 -5.17 -10.33
CA TYR A 23 -5.62 -4.08 -11.26
C TYR A 23 -4.63 -4.53 -12.34
N THR A 24 -3.55 -5.17 -11.91
CA THR A 24 -2.50 -5.68 -12.80
C THR A 24 -2.80 -7.12 -13.20
N ASP A 25 -2.86 -8.00 -12.23
CA ASP A 25 -3.28 -9.39 -12.39
C ASP A 25 -4.07 -9.89 -11.16
N ASN A 26 -4.33 -11.20 -11.09
CA ASN A 26 -5.07 -11.86 -10.01
C ASN A 26 -4.30 -13.05 -9.41
N THR A 27 -2.98 -12.97 -9.45
CA THR A 27 -2.06 -14.05 -9.05
C THR A 27 -1.01 -13.52 -8.08
N ASP A 28 -0.64 -14.35 -7.11
CA ASP A 28 0.46 -14.08 -6.18
C ASP A 28 1.53 -15.17 -6.40
N VAL A 29 2.33 -15.02 -7.46
CA VAL A 29 3.47 -15.92 -7.74
C VAL A 29 4.78 -15.42 -7.13
N GLU A 30 4.79 -14.16 -6.70
CA GLU A 30 5.95 -13.37 -6.26
C GLU A 30 5.96 -13.26 -4.73
N SER A 31 6.55 -14.25 -4.07
CA SER A 31 6.96 -14.27 -2.64
C SER A 31 5.90 -13.90 -1.56
N GLY A 32 4.64 -13.60 -1.90
CA GLY A 32 3.59 -13.29 -0.94
C GLY A 32 3.68 -11.90 -0.31
N HIS A 33 4.29 -10.91 -0.99
CA HIS A 33 4.55 -9.58 -0.42
C HIS A 33 3.26 -8.88 0.05
N GLY A 34 2.24 -8.85 -0.81
CA GLY A 34 0.94 -8.24 -0.50
C GLY A 34 0.22 -8.97 0.64
N SER A 35 0.23 -10.30 0.61
CA SER A 35 -0.32 -11.17 1.66
C SER A 35 0.36 -10.93 3.02
N HIS A 36 1.69 -10.80 3.04
CA HIS A 36 2.45 -10.50 4.25
C HIS A 36 2.09 -9.12 4.81
N CYS A 37 2.11 -8.07 3.98
CA CYS A 37 1.75 -6.71 4.40
C CYS A 37 0.32 -6.61 4.95
N ALA A 38 -0.66 -7.19 4.23
CA ALA A 38 -2.06 -7.19 4.67
C ALA A 38 -2.24 -7.93 6.00
N SER A 39 -1.51 -9.03 6.20
CA SER A 39 -1.54 -9.82 7.43
C SER A 39 -0.89 -9.08 8.60
N THR A 40 0.23 -8.38 8.39
CA THR A 40 0.83 -7.51 9.42
C THR A 40 -0.13 -6.42 9.91
N ILE A 41 -0.93 -5.85 9.01
CA ILE A 41 -1.89 -4.78 9.36
C ILE A 41 -3.14 -5.35 10.03
N ALA A 42 -3.82 -6.28 9.37
CA ALA A 42 -5.16 -6.73 9.78
C ALA A 42 -5.33 -8.25 9.67
N GLY A 43 -4.25 -9.02 9.70
CA GLY A 43 -4.31 -10.48 9.83
C GLY A 43 -5.08 -10.86 11.10
N ALA A 44 -5.93 -11.88 10.98
CA ALA A 44 -6.68 -12.40 12.12
C ALA A 44 -6.82 -13.91 11.96
N ALA A 45 -6.19 -14.62 12.89
CA ALA A 45 -6.29 -16.05 12.99
C ALA A 45 -7.75 -16.48 13.19
N ASP A 46 -8.19 -17.47 12.40
CA ASP A 46 -9.52 -18.06 12.58
C ASP A 46 -9.53 -19.12 13.68
N ASN A 47 -8.39 -19.78 13.91
CA ASN A 47 -8.24 -20.80 14.95
C ASN A 47 -7.61 -20.21 16.22
N THR A 48 -8.46 -19.81 17.16
CA THR A 48 -8.07 -19.26 18.47
C THR A 48 -7.59 -20.31 19.47
N ASN A 49 -7.65 -21.61 19.14
CA ASN A 49 -7.23 -22.70 20.02
C ASN A 49 -5.75 -23.08 19.85
N THR A 50 -4.99 -22.25 19.14
CA THR A 50 -3.55 -22.40 18.94
C THR A 50 -2.87 -21.08 19.23
N ASN A 51 -1.54 -21.10 19.40
CA ASN A 51 -0.75 -19.88 19.62
C ASN A 51 -0.63 -18.99 18.37
N ILE A 52 -1.36 -19.29 17.28
CA ILE A 52 -1.28 -18.54 16.03
C ILE A 52 -1.87 -17.12 16.16
N THR A 53 -2.76 -16.88 17.13
CA THR A 53 -3.25 -15.54 17.48
C THR A 53 -2.16 -14.61 18.00
N ASN A 54 -1.00 -15.13 18.43
CA ASN A 54 0.16 -14.30 18.76
C ASN A 54 0.77 -13.59 17.54
N TYR A 55 0.36 -13.99 16.33
CA TYR A 55 0.78 -13.41 15.05
C TYR A 55 -0.37 -12.68 14.35
N ASP A 56 -1.41 -12.31 15.09
CA ASP A 56 -2.45 -11.41 14.58
C ASP A 56 -1.83 -10.05 14.21
N GLY A 57 -2.41 -9.41 13.19
CA GLY A 57 -2.00 -8.08 12.77
C GLY A 57 -2.35 -7.03 13.82
N MET A 58 -1.84 -5.81 13.64
CA MET A 58 -2.06 -4.70 14.59
C MET A 58 -3.54 -4.33 14.78
N ALA A 59 -4.37 -4.53 13.76
CA ALA A 59 -5.81 -4.27 13.77
C ALA A 59 -6.61 -5.52 13.31
N PRO A 60 -6.66 -6.59 14.10
CA PRO A 60 -7.19 -7.88 13.67
C PRO A 60 -8.71 -7.88 13.45
N PHE A 61 -9.43 -6.86 13.92
CA PHE A 61 -10.87 -6.70 13.65
C PHE A 61 -11.18 -5.73 12.51
N ALA A 62 -10.17 -5.08 11.92
CA ALA A 62 -10.36 -4.25 10.74
C ALA A 62 -10.70 -5.10 9.50
N LYS A 63 -11.40 -4.49 8.55
CA LYS A 63 -11.68 -5.06 7.23
C LYS A 63 -10.66 -4.55 6.22
N LEU A 64 -10.44 -5.31 5.15
CA LEU A 64 -9.47 -5.02 4.10
C LEU A 64 -10.20 -4.71 2.78
N ALA A 65 -9.87 -3.57 2.20
CA ALA A 65 -10.02 -3.30 0.78
C ALA A 65 -8.62 -3.43 0.16
N PHE A 66 -8.47 -4.36 -0.78
CA PHE A 66 -7.16 -4.75 -1.31
C PHE A 66 -7.07 -4.45 -2.80
N PHE A 67 -5.97 -3.81 -3.20
CA PHE A 67 -5.66 -3.47 -4.58
C PHE A 67 -4.41 -4.25 -4.99
N ASP A 68 -4.59 -5.15 -5.94
CA ASP A 68 -3.51 -5.96 -6.49
C ASP A 68 -2.88 -5.24 -7.68
N VAL A 69 -1.71 -4.68 -7.42
CA VAL A 69 -0.88 -3.96 -8.39
C VAL A 69 0.35 -4.78 -8.79
N GLY A 70 0.52 -5.99 -8.26
CA GLY A 70 1.66 -6.87 -8.57
C GLY A 70 1.59 -7.36 -10.01
N ASP A 71 2.73 -7.37 -10.69
CA ASP A 71 2.91 -7.99 -12.00
C ASP A 71 3.72 -9.27 -11.84
N SER A 72 2.99 -10.37 -11.76
CA SER A 72 3.52 -11.73 -11.61
C SER A 72 4.36 -12.19 -12.81
N ALA A 73 4.20 -11.58 -13.98
CA ALA A 73 4.97 -11.95 -15.17
C ALA A 73 6.39 -11.38 -15.16
N TRP A 74 6.59 -10.25 -14.48
CA TRP A 74 7.84 -9.48 -14.51
C TRP A 74 8.50 -9.29 -13.15
N GLY A 75 7.86 -9.72 -12.06
CA GLY A 75 8.39 -9.51 -10.71
C GLY A 75 8.44 -8.03 -10.35
N SER A 76 7.41 -7.29 -10.76
CA SER A 76 7.32 -5.84 -10.60
C SER A 76 5.93 -5.45 -10.13
N PHE A 77 5.62 -4.16 -10.14
CA PHE A 77 4.27 -3.67 -9.88
C PHE A 77 3.89 -2.62 -10.91
N ASP A 78 2.65 -2.65 -11.36
CA ASP A 78 2.03 -1.62 -12.18
C ASP A 78 0.93 -0.94 -11.35
N VAL A 79 1.18 0.30 -11.00
CA VAL A 79 0.30 1.11 -10.16
C VAL A 79 -0.42 2.13 -11.04
N PRO A 80 -1.73 2.39 -10.79
CA PRO A 80 -2.46 3.43 -11.51
C PRO A 80 -1.68 4.75 -11.54
N ARG A 81 -1.78 5.43 -12.69
CA ARG A 81 -1.07 6.70 -12.90
C ARG A 81 -1.53 7.75 -11.89
N TYR A 82 -2.84 7.79 -11.63
CA TYR A 82 -3.46 8.78 -10.75
C TYR A 82 -3.83 8.15 -9.40
N ALA A 83 -3.61 8.90 -8.32
CA ALA A 83 -4.00 8.56 -6.96
C ALA A 83 -5.50 8.31 -6.85
N ASP A 84 -6.35 9.07 -7.56
CA ASP A 84 -7.81 8.87 -7.58
C ASP A 84 -8.21 7.47 -8.08
N ASP A 85 -7.45 6.90 -9.04
CA ASP A 85 -7.76 5.59 -9.63
C ASP A 85 -7.49 4.42 -8.66
N ILE A 86 -6.70 4.64 -7.59
CA ILE A 86 -6.42 3.64 -6.55
C ILE A 86 -7.08 3.98 -5.20
N LEU A 87 -7.01 5.25 -4.79
CA LEU A 87 -7.55 5.70 -3.50
C LEU A 87 -9.06 5.90 -3.56
N GLY A 88 -9.62 6.37 -4.68
CA GLY A 88 -11.05 6.62 -4.84
C GLY A 88 -11.91 5.37 -4.56
N PRO A 89 -11.68 4.24 -5.26
CA PRO A 89 -12.46 3.03 -5.02
C PRO A 89 -12.32 2.46 -3.60
N ALA A 90 -11.15 2.63 -2.97
CA ALA A 90 -10.93 2.19 -1.60
C ALA A 90 -11.63 3.11 -0.60
N TYR A 91 -11.60 4.41 -0.84
CA TYR A 91 -12.31 5.42 -0.08
C TYR A 91 -13.83 5.19 -0.14
N ASP A 92 -14.35 4.87 -1.33
CA ASP A 92 -15.76 4.49 -1.57
C ASP A 92 -16.14 3.19 -0.83
N ALA A 93 -15.20 2.24 -0.72
CA ALA A 93 -15.36 1.04 0.09
C ALA A 93 -15.29 1.32 1.62
N GLY A 94 -15.08 2.57 2.02
CA GLY A 94 -15.03 3.02 3.41
C GLY A 94 -13.63 3.03 4.02
N ALA A 95 -12.57 2.81 3.24
CA ALA A 95 -11.21 2.91 3.75
C ALA A 95 -10.89 4.36 4.14
N ARG A 96 -10.26 4.52 5.31
CA ARG A 96 -9.72 5.79 5.81
C ARG A 96 -8.23 5.72 6.14
N LEU A 97 -7.68 4.51 6.09
CA LEU A 97 -6.25 4.23 6.16
C LEU A 97 -5.88 3.44 4.91
N PHE A 98 -4.80 3.80 4.23
CA PHE A 98 -4.35 3.09 3.03
C PHE A 98 -2.83 2.92 3.07
N SER A 99 -2.36 1.67 3.00
CA SER A 99 -0.95 1.34 3.19
C SER A 99 -0.30 0.91 1.87
N ASN A 100 0.82 1.54 1.54
CA ASN A 100 1.61 1.25 0.34
C ASN A 100 3.03 0.87 0.73
N SER A 101 3.36 -0.41 0.62
CA SER A 101 4.73 -0.91 0.86
C SER A 101 5.51 -1.05 -0.46
N TRP A 102 5.47 0.00 -1.27
CA TRP A 102 6.16 0.10 -2.55
C TRP A 102 6.56 1.56 -2.78
N SER A 103 7.62 1.76 -3.54
CA SER A 103 8.10 3.10 -3.92
C SER A 103 8.93 3.00 -5.20
N SER A 104 9.15 4.15 -5.83
CA SER A 104 10.14 4.32 -6.89
C SER A 104 11.40 4.96 -6.31
N ASN A 105 12.57 4.62 -6.85
CA ASN A 105 13.83 5.27 -6.54
C ASN A 105 13.91 6.68 -7.18
N ASP A 106 13.10 7.59 -6.65
CA ASP A 106 13.07 9.02 -6.98
C ASP A 106 12.86 9.81 -5.67
N ALA A 107 13.95 10.40 -5.18
CA ALA A 107 13.98 11.21 -3.96
C ALA A 107 13.50 12.66 -4.14
N GLY A 108 13.09 13.01 -5.36
CA GLY A 108 12.47 14.28 -5.66
C GLY A 108 11.01 14.35 -5.21
N TYR A 109 10.30 15.32 -5.76
CA TYR A 109 8.88 15.52 -5.53
C TYR A 109 8.14 15.47 -6.88
N PRO A 110 7.99 14.27 -7.47
CA PRO A 110 7.42 14.11 -8.81
C PRO A 110 5.91 14.35 -8.84
N GLU A 111 5.33 14.37 -10.04
CA GLU A 111 3.88 14.53 -10.26
C GLU A 111 3.05 13.56 -9.41
N ARG A 112 3.54 12.34 -9.21
CA ARG A 112 2.89 11.33 -8.37
C ARG A 112 2.76 11.80 -6.91
N SER A 113 3.80 12.40 -6.34
CA SER A 113 3.73 12.95 -4.98
C SER A 113 2.72 14.11 -4.88
N VAL A 114 2.67 14.97 -5.91
CA VAL A 114 1.67 16.05 -6.00
C VAL A 114 0.24 15.50 -6.07
N ASP A 115 0.05 14.40 -6.78
CA ASP A 115 -1.28 13.81 -6.99
C ASP A 115 -1.83 13.17 -5.71
N PHE A 116 -0.98 12.43 -4.96
CA PHE A 116 -1.33 11.96 -3.62
C PHE A 116 -1.62 13.13 -2.66
N ASP A 117 -0.81 14.18 -2.69
CA ASP A 117 -1.06 15.37 -1.87
C ASP A 117 -2.38 16.06 -2.20
N THR A 118 -2.72 16.12 -3.49
CA THR A 118 -3.98 16.72 -3.97
C THR A 118 -5.17 15.90 -3.49
N PHE A 119 -5.14 14.57 -3.65
CA PHE A 119 -6.21 13.69 -3.19
C PHE A 119 -6.44 13.80 -1.68
N LEU A 120 -5.37 13.82 -0.88
CA LEU A 120 -5.46 13.87 0.58
C LEU A 120 -5.81 15.26 1.10
N HIS A 121 -5.48 16.31 0.33
CA HIS A 121 -5.97 17.65 0.65
C HIS A 121 -7.49 17.77 0.47
N THR A 122 -8.06 17.09 -0.53
CA THR A 122 -9.51 17.09 -0.78
C THR A 122 -10.29 16.10 0.09
N ASN A 123 -9.62 15.07 0.63
CA ASN A 123 -10.20 14.03 1.49
C ASN A 123 -9.44 14.00 2.83
N ASP A 124 -9.72 14.99 3.68
CA ASP A 124 -8.98 15.25 4.92
C ASP A 124 -9.22 14.24 6.04
N ASP A 125 -10.12 13.27 5.82
CA ASP A 125 -10.41 12.16 6.72
C ASP A 125 -9.69 10.85 6.33
N MET A 126 -8.83 10.87 5.30
CA MET A 126 -8.03 9.72 4.88
C MET A 126 -6.54 9.93 5.14
N LEU A 127 -5.87 8.90 5.69
CA LEU A 127 -4.42 8.86 5.86
C LEU A 127 -3.80 7.77 4.98
N VAL A 128 -2.79 8.15 4.20
CA VAL A 128 -2.04 7.24 3.35
C VAL A 128 -0.63 7.05 3.89
N PHE A 129 -0.19 5.81 3.93
CA PHE A 129 1.15 5.41 4.35
C PHE A 129 1.96 4.96 3.16
N PHE A 130 3.24 5.34 3.14
CA PHE A 130 4.25 4.82 2.23
C PHE A 130 5.45 4.28 3.00
N SER A 131 6.08 3.21 2.53
CA SER A 131 7.41 2.86 3.00
C SER A 131 8.43 3.89 2.51
N ALA A 132 9.45 4.18 3.32
CA ALA A 132 10.53 5.09 2.93
C ALA A 132 11.35 4.54 1.74
N GLY A 133 11.30 3.24 1.49
CA GLY A 133 12.13 2.55 0.50
C GLY A 133 13.30 1.82 1.16
N ASN A 134 13.95 0.97 0.37
CA ASN A 134 15.06 0.10 0.82
C ASN A 134 16.37 0.43 0.09
N ASP A 135 16.40 1.56 -0.64
CA ASP A 135 17.50 1.97 -1.52
C ASP A 135 18.63 2.70 -0.79
N ALA A 136 18.61 2.72 0.55
CA ALA A 136 19.66 3.34 1.33
C ALA A 136 21.00 2.63 1.11
N GLU A 137 21.95 3.32 0.48
CA GLU A 137 23.32 2.86 0.35
C GLU A 137 24.21 3.44 1.45
N CYS A 138 25.03 2.58 2.05
CA CYS A 138 25.96 2.96 3.12
C CYS A 138 27.41 2.60 2.77
N SER A 139 27.65 2.21 1.52
CA SER A 139 28.95 1.74 1.04
C SER A 139 29.95 2.88 0.83
N SER A 140 29.48 4.11 0.60
CA SER A 140 30.28 5.26 0.18
C SER A 140 30.59 6.27 1.31
N SER A 141 29.86 6.25 2.42
CA SER A 141 30.09 7.11 3.58
C SER A 141 29.50 6.50 4.86
N PRO A 142 30.33 5.97 5.77
CA PRO A 142 29.86 5.41 7.05
C PRO A 142 29.09 6.42 7.91
N ASP A 143 29.40 7.71 7.75
CA ASP A 143 28.81 8.81 8.50
C ASP A 143 27.56 9.41 7.82
N HIS A 144 27.26 9.02 6.57
CA HIS A 144 26.10 9.47 5.78
C HIS A 144 25.50 8.27 5.05
N CYS A 145 24.80 7.43 5.80
CA CYS A 145 24.18 6.19 5.34
C CYS A 145 22.72 6.48 4.94
N GLY A 146 22.41 6.37 3.64
CA GLY A 146 21.04 6.56 3.14
C GLY A 146 20.55 8.01 3.03
N ASP A 147 21.45 8.99 2.95
CA ASP A 147 21.06 10.39 2.70
C ASP A 147 20.29 10.49 1.38
N TYR A 148 19.13 11.15 1.40
CA TYR A 148 18.26 11.35 0.24
C TYR A 148 17.84 10.04 -0.46
N SER A 149 17.72 8.92 0.26
CA SER A 149 17.29 7.64 -0.33
C SER A 149 15.79 7.35 -0.18
N MET A 150 14.99 8.32 0.28
CA MET A 150 13.55 8.13 0.39
C MET A 150 12.90 8.17 -0.99
N GLY A 151 12.10 7.17 -1.33
CA GLY A 151 11.45 7.08 -2.65
C GLY A 151 10.07 7.72 -2.72
N SER A 152 9.72 8.31 -3.87
CA SER A 152 8.34 8.67 -4.21
C SER A 152 7.44 7.42 -4.29
N PRO A 153 6.14 7.50 -3.92
CA PRO A 153 5.42 8.69 -3.45
C PRO A 153 5.63 9.04 -1.98
N GLY A 154 6.54 8.36 -1.26
CA GLY A 154 6.87 8.67 0.14
C GLY A 154 7.47 10.06 0.35
N THR A 155 7.74 10.82 -0.70
CA THR A 155 8.15 12.23 -0.62
C THR A 155 6.98 13.21 -0.59
N ALA A 156 5.74 12.74 -0.78
CA ALA A 156 4.52 13.55 -0.65
C ALA A 156 4.40 14.16 0.76
N LYS A 157 3.80 15.35 0.89
CA LYS A 157 3.73 16.08 2.18
C LYS A 157 2.60 15.62 3.07
N ASN A 158 1.51 15.15 2.47
CA ASN A 158 0.27 14.77 3.14
C ASN A 158 0.19 13.24 3.39
N VAL A 159 1.24 12.49 3.04
CA VAL A 159 1.36 11.07 3.36
C VAL A 159 2.21 10.87 4.62
N MET A 160 2.05 9.73 5.27
CA MET A 160 2.93 9.29 6.36
C MET A 160 3.95 8.28 5.83
N THR A 161 5.22 8.71 5.77
CA THR A 161 6.32 7.87 5.31
C THR A 161 7.01 7.17 6.47
N VAL A 162 7.20 5.85 6.35
CA VAL A 162 7.64 4.98 7.45
C VAL A 162 8.97 4.30 7.11
N GLY A 163 9.99 4.51 7.95
CA GLY A 163 11.26 3.76 7.93
C GLY A 163 11.22 2.50 8.80
N ALA A 164 12.24 1.63 8.67
CA ALA A 164 12.39 0.40 9.44
C ALA A 164 13.45 0.51 10.54
N SER A 165 13.34 -0.30 11.62
CA SER A 165 14.26 -0.33 12.77
C SER A 165 14.51 -1.74 13.29
#